data_AF-A0A849VBQ5-F1
#
_entry.id   AF-A0A849VBQ5-F1
#
_cell.length_a   1.000
_cell.length_b   1.000
_cell.length_c   1.000
_cell.angle_alpha   90.00
_cell.angle_beta   90.00
_cell.angle_gamma   90.00
#
_symmetry.space_group_name_H-M   'P 1'
#
loop_
_entity.id
_entity.type
_entity.pdbx_description
1 polymer ?
#
loop_
_entity_poly.entity_id
_entity_poly.type
_entity_poly.pdbx_seq_one_letter_code
_entity_poly.pdbx_strand_id
1 'polypeptide(L)'
;MTEHTIDATEMQTSTVTYADVATKQMLRHPAEQIQATLEQAITQEEAEHTQAHAQWQASLADIQAQIEQAQAHNAANPDEPVAVPELPEEPVIDMAKRRACYEVKNVEIDLELTTEAQDAHIVYDDEALIAYHHPKTIAHNAEHIEAVKRERFKAQRAANVAAITVAVDDMVFDGDEVSQSRMARAVLLMSDTDTQLWVLANNDIVEVTCEQLKQACVLAAQKQSELWVE
;
A
#
# COMPACT_ATOMS: atom_id res chain seq x y z
N MET A 1 -17.01 -9.12 63.39
CA MET A 1 -15.64 -8.72 63.05
C MET A 1 -14.97 -9.97 62.53
N THR A 2 -15.03 -10.17 61.23
CA THR A 2 -14.38 -11.28 60.54
C THR A 2 -13.66 -10.64 59.37
N GLU A 3 -12.33 -10.66 59.47
CA GLU A 3 -11.40 -10.04 58.55
C GLU A 3 -11.54 -10.67 57.17
N HIS A 4 -11.82 -9.83 56.17
CA HIS A 4 -11.67 -10.21 54.77
C HIS A 4 -10.18 -10.20 54.44
N THR A 5 -9.58 -11.38 54.40
CA THR A 5 -8.33 -11.62 53.68
C THR A 5 -8.59 -11.32 52.21
N ILE A 6 -8.02 -10.21 51.72
CA ILE A 6 -7.96 -9.90 50.30
C ILE A 6 -6.99 -10.90 49.69
N ASP A 7 -7.55 -11.87 48.97
CA ASP A 7 -6.82 -12.85 48.19
C ASP A 7 -6.10 -12.08 47.08
N ALA A 8 -4.79 -11.93 47.21
CA ALA A 8 -3.93 -11.37 46.19
C ALA A 8 -3.93 -12.35 45.02
N THR A 9 -4.85 -12.13 44.08
CA THR A 9 -4.87 -12.84 42.80
C THR A 9 -3.54 -12.54 42.12
N GLU A 10 -2.64 -13.52 42.15
CA GLU A 10 -1.42 -13.53 41.35
C GLU A 10 -1.81 -13.19 39.90
N MET A 11 -1.47 -11.99 39.45
CA MET A 11 -1.42 -11.68 38.03
C MET A 11 -0.29 -12.52 37.45
N GLN A 12 -0.60 -13.77 37.12
CA GLN A 12 0.17 -14.59 36.21
C GLN A 12 0.15 -13.83 34.87
N THR A 13 1.14 -12.97 34.66
CA THR A 13 1.37 -12.30 33.38
C THR A 13 1.58 -13.41 32.37
N SER A 14 0.52 -13.73 31.64
CA SER A 14 0.52 -14.76 30.62
C SER A 14 1.52 -14.31 29.56
N THR A 15 2.63 -15.06 29.39
CA THR A 15 3.66 -14.77 28.41
C THR A 15 3.04 -14.79 27.01
N VAL A 16 3.02 -13.64 26.34
CA VAL A 16 2.49 -13.51 24.98
C VAL A 16 3.57 -13.91 24.00
N THR A 17 3.25 -14.82 23.09
CA THR A 17 4.19 -15.37 22.09
C THR A 17 3.71 -15.12 20.67
N TYR A 18 4.60 -15.30 19.69
CA TYR A 18 4.22 -15.27 18.26
C TYR A 18 3.17 -16.34 17.90
N ALA A 19 3.08 -17.45 18.64
CA ALA A 19 2.03 -18.45 18.44
C ALA A 19 0.62 -17.91 18.80
N ASP A 20 0.54 -17.03 19.79
CA ASP A 20 -0.72 -16.36 20.17
C ASP A 20 -1.16 -15.37 19.08
N VAL A 21 -0.19 -14.65 18.48
CA VAL A 21 -0.44 -13.76 17.33
C VAL A 21 -0.97 -14.57 16.15
N ALA A 22 -0.28 -15.66 15.77
CA ALA A 22 -0.70 -16.54 14.69
C ALA A 22 -2.10 -17.14 14.94
N THR A 23 -2.41 -17.50 16.19
CA THR A 23 -3.75 -17.97 16.57
C THR A 23 -4.80 -16.90 16.37
N LYS A 24 -4.55 -15.65 16.77
CA LYS A 24 -5.47 -14.53 16.56
C LYS A 24 -5.68 -14.21 15.07
N GLN A 25 -4.62 -14.28 14.27
CA GLN A 25 -4.71 -14.13 12.81
C GLN A 25 -5.57 -15.23 12.18
N MET A 26 -5.33 -16.49 12.56
CA MET A 26 -6.12 -17.64 12.10
C MET A 26 -7.60 -17.50 12.46
N LEU A 27 -7.89 -17.02 13.67
CA LEU A 27 -9.24 -16.77 14.16
C LEU A 27 -9.85 -15.45 13.65
N ARG A 28 -9.14 -14.71 12.78
CA ARG A 28 -9.60 -13.45 12.14
C ARG A 28 -10.06 -12.40 13.16
N HIS A 29 -9.31 -12.25 14.24
CA HIS A 29 -9.54 -11.15 15.19
C HIS A 29 -9.39 -9.77 14.49
N PRO A 30 -9.95 -8.70 15.08
CA PRO A 30 -9.72 -7.34 14.62
C PRO A 30 -8.22 -7.02 14.52
N ALA A 31 -7.84 -6.27 13.49
CA ALA A 31 -6.43 -5.93 13.21
C ALA A 31 -5.73 -5.28 14.42
N GLU A 32 -6.41 -4.35 15.10
CA GLU A 32 -5.89 -3.69 16.31
C GLU A 32 -5.53 -4.68 17.43
N GLN A 33 -6.32 -5.75 17.60
CA GLN A 33 -6.04 -6.78 18.61
C GLN A 33 -4.85 -7.66 18.22
N ILE A 34 -4.73 -7.98 16.93
CA ILE A 34 -3.60 -8.75 16.39
C ILE A 34 -2.32 -7.93 16.57
N GLN A 35 -2.35 -6.65 16.18
CA GLN A 35 -1.22 -5.73 16.31
C GLN A 35 -0.79 -5.55 17.77
N ALA A 36 -1.72 -5.28 18.68
CA ALA A 36 -1.40 -5.14 20.10
C ALA A 36 -0.77 -6.42 20.69
N THR A 37 -1.22 -7.60 20.23
CA THR A 37 -0.62 -8.89 20.64
C THR A 37 0.77 -9.07 20.07
N LEU A 38 1.01 -8.64 18.83
CA LEU A 38 2.32 -8.69 18.18
C LEU A 38 3.33 -7.79 18.89
N GLU A 39 2.95 -6.56 19.21
CA GLU A 39 3.79 -5.62 19.96
C GLU A 39 4.16 -6.15 21.35
N GLN A 40 3.22 -6.82 22.03
CA GLN A 40 3.49 -7.49 23.31
C GLN A 40 4.46 -8.66 23.16
N ALA A 41 4.29 -9.50 22.12
CA ALA A 41 5.21 -10.60 21.84
C ALA A 41 6.63 -10.11 21.52
N ILE A 42 6.76 -9.02 20.75
CA ILE A 42 8.04 -8.38 20.43
C ILE A 42 8.70 -7.85 21.71
N THR A 43 7.95 -7.14 22.55
CA THR A 43 8.46 -6.60 23.82
C THR A 43 8.97 -7.74 24.72
N GLN A 44 8.25 -8.86 24.77
CA GLN A 44 8.64 -10.03 25.54
C GLN A 44 9.93 -10.67 24.99
N GLU A 45 10.00 -10.88 23.67
CA GLU A 45 11.21 -11.41 23.01
C GLU A 45 12.43 -10.51 23.26
N GLU A 46 12.27 -9.18 23.20
CA GLU A 46 13.36 -8.23 23.44
C GLU A 46 13.83 -8.24 24.90
N ALA A 47 12.91 -8.40 25.85
CA ALA A 47 13.25 -8.56 27.26
C ALA A 47 14.01 -9.87 27.51
N GLU A 48 13.54 -10.98 26.92
CA GLU A 48 14.20 -12.29 27.00
C GLU A 48 15.59 -12.27 26.35
N HIS A 49 15.71 -11.66 25.17
CA HIS A 49 16.99 -11.47 24.48
C HIS A 49 17.96 -10.65 25.32
N THR A 50 17.51 -9.51 25.88
CA THR A 50 18.33 -8.66 26.74
C THR A 50 18.86 -9.44 27.94
N GLN A 51 17.99 -10.23 28.59
CA GLN A 51 18.39 -11.07 29.72
C GLN A 51 19.37 -12.17 29.30
N ALA A 52 19.10 -12.87 28.20
CA ALA A 52 19.97 -13.92 27.67
C ALA A 52 21.35 -13.36 27.29
N HIS A 53 21.38 -12.19 26.66
CA HIS A 53 22.62 -11.51 26.29
C HIS A 53 23.41 -11.08 27.53
N ALA A 54 22.76 -10.54 28.57
CA ALA A 54 23.42 -10.22 29.83
C ALA A 54 24.02 -11.46 30.51
N GLN A 55 23.31 -12.59 30.49
CA GLN A 55 23.81 -13.86 31.02
C GLN A 55 24.99 -14.40 30.21
N TRP A 56 24.89 -14.34 28.88
CA TRP A 56 25.97 -14.69 27.97
C TRP A 56 27.22 -13.87 28.28
N GLN A 57 27.10 -12.53 28.35
CA GLN A 57 28.20 -11.62 28.71
C GLN A 57 28.84 -11.96 30.06
N ALA A 58 28.03 -12.28 31.07
CA ALA A 58 28.54 -12.66 32.38
C ALA A 58 29.34 -13.98 32.32
N SER A 59 28.91 -14.95 31.50
CA SER A 59 29.57 -16.25 31.35
C SER A 59 30.86 -16.21 30.51
N LEU A 60 31.02 -15.21 29.63
CA LEU A 60 32.17 -15.12 28.72
C LEU A 60 33.50 -15.04 29.47
N ALA A 61 33.57 -14.27 30.55
CA ALA A 61 34.81 -14.09 31.31
C ALA A 61 35.29 -15.42 31.93
N ASP A 62 34.36 -16.19 32.50
CA ASP A 62 34.66 -17.48 33.12
C ASP A 62 35.07 -18.52 32.06
N ILE A 63 34.37 -18.56 30.92
CA ILE A 63 34.69 -19.50 29.83
C ILE A 63 36.03 -19.14 29.18
N GLN A 64 36.31 -17.86 28.98
CA GLN A 64 37.60 -17.40 28.46
C GLN A 64 38.75 -17.78 29.40
N ALA A 65 38.57 -17.65 30.72
CA ALA A 65 39.57 -18.08 31.70
C ALA A 65 39.79 -19.61 31.66
N GLN A 66 38.72 -20.40 31.49
CA GLN A 66 38.83 -21.86 31.34
C GLN A 66 39.55 -22.26 30.05
N ILE A 67 39.31 -21.54 28.95
CA ILE A 67 40.01 -21.71 27.67
C ILE A 67 41.51 -21.47 27.86
N GLU A 68 41.89 -20.34 28.46
CA GLU A 68 43.29 -20.00 28.72
C GLU A 68 43.96 -21.03 29.63
N GLN A 69 43.26 -21.51 30.68
CA GLN A 69 43.77 -22.55 31.57
C GLN A 69 43.98 -23.88 30.84
N ALA A 70 43.02 -24.32 30.02
CA ALA A 70 43.12 -25.55 29.23
C ALA A 70 44.28 -25.46 28.23
N GLN A 71 44.43 -24.32 27.54
CA GLN A 71 45.54 -24.07 26.63
C GLN A 71 46.91 -24.09 27.35
N ALA A 72 47.01 -23.45 28.52
CA ALA A 72 48.22 -23.45 29.32
C ALA A 72 48.59 -24.87 29.81
N HIS A 73 47.60 -25.66 30.24
CA HIS A 73 47.81 -27.07 30.62
C HIS A 73 48.31 -27.90 29.44
N ASN A 74 47.67 -27.77 28.27
CA ASN A 74 48.04 -28.51 27.06
C ASN A 74 49.44 -28.14 26.56
N ALA A 75 49.85 -26.88 26.71
CA ALA A 75 51.20 -26.43 26.39
C ALA A 75 52.25 -26.99 27.35
N ALA A 76 51.91 -27.14 28.64
CA ALA A 76 52.81 -27.67 29.67
C ALA A 76 52.86 -29.21 29.70
N ASN A 77 51.79 -29.90 29.31
CA ASN A 77 51.63 -31.36 29.36
C ASN A 77 51.17 -31.91 28.00
N PRO A 78 52.06 -31.97 26.98
CA PRO A 78 51.67 -32.38 25.63
C PRO A 78 51.16 -33.82 25.51
N ASP A 79 51.60 -34.70 26.41
CA ASP A 79 51.23 -36.12 26.43
C ASP A 79 49.88 -36.40 27.13
N GLU A 80 49.32 -35.42 27.84
CA GLU A 80 48.04 -35.51 28.57
C GLU A 80 47.16 -34.27 28.35
N PRO A 81 46.65 -34.05 27.12
CA PRO A 81 45.83 -32.88 26.81
C PRO A 81 44.44 -32.95 27.44
N VAL A 82 43.95 -31.80 27.90
CA VAL A 82 42.56 -31.57 28.31
C VAL A 82 41.77 -30.88 27.20
N ALA A 83 40.46 -31.12 27.16
CA ALA A 83 39.58 -30.47 26.19
C ALA A 83 39.53 -28.95 26.44
N VAL A 84 39.66 -28.16 25.37
CA VAL A 84 39.50 -26.71 25.42
C VAL A 84 38.00 -26.41 25.24
N PRO A 85 37.34 -25.72 26.18
CA PRO A 85 35.94 -25.31 26.02
C PRO A 85 35.75 -24.42 24.78
N GLU A 86 34.57 -24.49 24.17
CA GLU A 86 34.20 -23.58 23.08
C GLU A 86 33.50 -22.34 23.64
N LEU A 87 33.65 -21.20 22.95
CA LEU A 87 32.91 -19.99 23.30
C LEU A 87 31.42 -20.18 22.98
N PRO A 88 30.51 -19.79 23.89
CA PRO A 88 29.08 -19.90 23.63
C PRO A 88 28.65 -18.93 22.52
N GLU A 89 27.73 -19.38 21.67
CA GLU A 89 27.12 -18.52 20.65
C GLU A 89 26.36 -17.35 21.29
N GLU A 90 26.47 -16.18 20.68
CA GLU A 90 25.74 -14.99 21.11
C GLU A 90 24.23 -15.18 20.86
N PRO A 91 23.36 -14.86 21.83
CA PRO A 91 21.92 -14.93 21.61
C PRO A 91 21.48 -13.90 20.57
N VAL A 92 20.66 -14.34 19.60
CA VAL A 92 20.14 -13.52 18.50
C VAL A 92 18.62 -13.62 18.43
N ILE A 93 17.96 -12.51 18.11
CA ILE A 93 16.52 -12.45 17.85
C ILE A 93 16.17 -13.21 16.56
N ASP A 94 15.12 -14.03 16.62
CA ASP A 94 14.63 -14.79 15.48
C ASP A 94 13.70 -13.92 14.61
N MET A 95 14.31 -13.09 13.76
CA MET A 95 13.56 -12.20 12.87
C MET A 95 12.61 -12.94 11.92
N ALA A 96 12.86 -14.21 11.61
CA ALA A 96 11.96 -14.99 10.77
C ALA A 96 10.63 -15.28 11.47
N LYS A 97 10.67 -15.62 12.77
CA LYS A 97 9.45 -15.79 13.58
C LYS A 97 8.68 -14.47 13.74
N ARG A 98 9.40 -13.37 14.00
CA ARG A 98 8.82 -12.03 14.11
C ARG A 98 8.10 -11.62 12.82
N ARG A 99 8.81 -11.69 11.68
CA ARG A 99 8.28 -11.31 10.36
C ARG A 99 7.16 -12.21 9.86
N ALA A 100 7.08 -13.46 10.31
CA ALA A 100 5.96 -14.35 9.98
C ALA A 100 4.61 -13.85 10.51
N CYS A 101 4.63 -12.95 11.50
CA CYS A 101 3.43 -12.39 12.13
C CYS A 101 3.07 -10.98 11.62
N TYR A 102 3.84 -10.41 10.68
CA TYR A 102 3.59 -9.05 10.17
C TYR A 102 2.26 -8.93 9.45
N GLU A 103 1.73 -7.71 9.40
CA GLU A 103 0.58 -7.39 8.54
C GLU A 103 0.99 -7.57 7.08
N VAL A 104 0.23 -8.36 6.33
CA VAL A 104 0.51 -8.60 4.91
C VAL A 104 -0.22 -7.56 4.06
N LYS A 105 0.53 -6.76 3.30
CA LYS A 105 -0.01 -5.83 2.30
C LYS A 105 0.40 -6.24 0.90
N ASN A 106 -0.57 -6.50 0.04
CA ASN A 106 -0.30 -6.76 -1.37
C ASN A 106 -0.12 -5.42 -2.09
N VAL A 107 0.98 -5.29 -2.82
CA VAL A 107 1.26 -4.06 -3.58
C VAL A 107 0.44 -4.06 -4.84
N GLU A 108 -0.49 -3.10 -4.94
CA GLU A 108 -1.25 -2.87 -6.16
C GLU A 108 -0.36 -2.25 -7.23
N ILE A 109 -0.43 -2.79 -8.43
CA ILE A 109 0.37 -2.35 -9.57
C ILE A 109 -0.52 -2.16 -10.79
N ASP A 110 -0.04 -1.30 -11.68
CA ASP A 110 -0.62 -1.15 -13.00
C ASP A 110 0.06 -2.14 -13.96
N LEU A 111 -0.70 -3.15 -14.39
CA LEU A 111 -0.19 -4.21 -15.26
C LEU A 111 0.22 -3.68 -16.64
N GLU A 112 -0.34 -2.55 -17.11
CA GLU A 112 0.08 -1.94 -18.38
C GLU A 112 1.41 -1.19 -18.25
N LEU A 113 1.80 -0.82 -17.03
CA LEU A 113 3.04 -0.10 -16.71
C LEU A 113 4.14 -1.01 -16.17
N THR A 114 3.94 -2.34 -16.19
CA THR A 114 4.87 -3.31 -15.61
C THR A 114 5.15 -4.49 -16.56
N THR A 115 6.17 -5.28 -16.24
CA THR A 115 6.57 -6.51 -16.97
C THR A 115 6.88 -7.63 -16.00
N GLU A 116 6.73 -8.90 -16.39
CA GLU A 116 7.03 -10.08 -15.56
C GLU A 116 8.54 -10.41 -15.44
N ALA A 117 9.42 -9.42 -15.54
CA ALA A 117 10.87 -9.63 -15.55
C ALA A 117 11.50 -9.85 -14.16
N GLN A 118 10.71 -9.70 -13.08
CA GLN A 118 11.15 -9.92 -11.70
C GLN A 118 10.21 -10.90 -11.00
N ASP A 119 10.78 -11.84 -10.25
CA ASP A 119 10.01 -12.78 -9.43
C ASP A 119 9.27 -12.08 -8.28
N ALA A 120 8.16 -12.69 -7.84
CA ALA A 120 7.43 -12.22 -6.68
C ALA A 120 8.37 -12.21 -5.47
N HIS A 121 8.32 -11.14 -4.69
CA HIS A 121 9.21 -10.94 -3.54
C HIS A 121 8.48 -10.22 -2.42
N ILE A 122 9.03 -10.34 -1.22
CA ILE A 122 8.49 -9.70 -0.02
C ILE A 122 9.50 -8.67 0.47
N VAL A 123 9.03 -7.45 0.72
CA VAL A 123 9.79 -6.39 1.37
C VAL A 123 9.24 -6.18 2.77
N TYR A 124 10.10 -6.26 3.77
CA TYR A 124 9.72 -6.10 5.18
C TYR A 124 10.00 -4.67 5.65
N ASP A 125 9.00 -4.08 6.29
CA ASP A 125 9.13 -2.85 7.08
C ASP A 125 9.03 -3.26 8.55
N ASP A 126 10.20 -3.44 9.18
CA ASP A 126 10.28 -3.94 10.56
C ASP A 126 9.82 -2.90 11.60
N GLU A 127 9.80 -1.60 11.24
CA GLU A 127 9.31 -0.53 12.11
C GLU A 127 7.78 -0.48 12.08
N ALA A 128 7.18 -0.57 10.90
CA ALA A 128 5.74 -0.60 10.74
C ALA A 128 5.11 -1.99 10.97
N LEU A 129 5.94 -3.05 11.10
CA LEU A 129 5.53 -4.45 11.21
C LEU A 129 4.69 -4.94 10.02
N ILE A 130 5.10 -4.53 8.81
CA ILE A 130 4.40 -4.84 7.54
C ILE A 130 5.28 -5.67 6.62
N ALA A 131 4.69 -6.67 5.98
CA ALA A 131 5.25 -7.42 4.86
C ALA A 131 4.55 -6.99 3.56
N TYR A 132 5.27 -6.25 2.70
CA TYR A 132 4.80 -5.86 1.38
C TYR A 132 5.05 -6.99 0.38
N HIS A 133 3.97 -7.62 -0.07
CA HIS A 133 4.00 -8.66 -1.08
C HIS A 133 3.96 -8.02 -2.46
N HIS A 134 5.09 -8.04 -3.15
CA HIS A 134 5.20 -7.58 -4.52
C HIS A 134 4.89 -8.74 -5.47
N PRO A 135 3.99 -8.53 -6.44
CA PRO A 135 3.71 -9.53 -7.46
C PRO A 135 4.93 -9.75 -8.37
N LYS A 136 4.84 -10.76 -9.25
CA LYS A 136 5.86 -11.11 -10.23
C LYS A 136 5.96 -10.06 -11.33
N THR A 137 6.41 -8.86 -10.98
CA THR A 137 6.52 -7.76 -11.93
C THR A 137 7.58 -6.75 -11.52
N ILE A 138 8.04 -5.98 -12.50
CA ILE A 138 8.82 -4.76 -12.33
C ILE A 138 8.28 -3.67 -13.27
N ALA A 139 8.48 -2.40 -12.93
CA ALA A 139 8.16 -1.29 -13.82
C ALA A 139 8.70 -1.52 -15.24
N HIS A 140 7.88 -1.21 -16.25
CA HIS A 140 8.31 -1.22 -17.64
C HIS A 140 9.37 -0.14 -17.87
N ASN A 141 10.03 -0.17 -19.03
CA ASN A 141 10.92 0.92 -19.42
C ASN A 141 10.17 2.28 -19.49
N ALA A 142 10.91 3.38 -19.30
CA ALA A 142 10.34 4.72 -19.23
C ALA A 142 9.59 5.13 -20.52
N GLU A 143 10.09 4.73 -21.68
CA GLU A 143 9.47 5.06 -22.97
C GLU A 143 8.05 4.46 -23.09
N HIS A 144 7.91 3.18 -22.72
CA HIS A 144 6.61 2.50 -22.70
C HIS A 144 5.64 3.13 -21.70
N ILE A 145 6.12 3.43 -20.49
CA ILE A 145 5.31 4.08 -19.46
C ILE A 145 4.77 5.43 -19.97
N GLU A 146 5.62 6.24 -20.58
CA GLU A 146 5.20 7.53 -21.15
C GLU A 146 4.26 7.37 -22.35
N ALA A 147 4.45 6.33 -23.18
CA ALA A 147 3.53 6.02 -24.26
C ALA A 147 2.13 5.66 -23.74
N VAL A 148 2.03 4.77 -22.73
CA VAL A 148 0.76 4.39 -22.10
C VAL A 148 0.09 5.61 -21.47
N LYS A 149 0.83 6.42 -20.70
CA LYS A 149 0.30 7.66 -20.11
C LYS A 149 -0.25 8.60 -21.17
N ARG A 150 0.48 8.77 -22.28
CA ARG A 150 0.04 9.63 -23.39
C ARG A 150 -1.25 9.13 -24.03
N GLU A 151 -1.38 7.83 -24.26
CA GLU A 151 -2.60 7.25 -24.83
C GLU A 151 -3.79 7.39 -23.87
N ARG A 152 -3.58 7.13 -22.57
CA ARG A 152 -4.61 7.36 -21.55
C ARG A 152 -5.03 8.82 -21.48
N PHE A 153 -4.08 9.76 -21.58
CA PHE A 153 -4.40 11.19 -21.61
C PHE A 153 -5.22 11.58 -22.84
N LYS A 154 -4.90 11.06 -24.02
CA LYS A 154 -5.72 11.27 -25.23
C LYS A 154 -7.12 10.69 -25.06
N ALA A 155 -7.23 9.46 -24.55
CA ALA A 155 -8.51 8.80 -24.33
C ALA A 155 -9.38 9.58 -23.33
N GLN A 156 -8.79 10.02 -22.21
CA GLN A 156 -9.48 10.81 -21.21
C GLN A 156 -9.95 12.14 -21.78
N ARG A 157 -9.11 12.83 -22.56
CA ARG A 157 -9.50 14.08 -23.21
C ARG A 157 -10.65 13.88 -24.20
N ALA A 158 -10.60 12.82 -25.01
CA ALA A 158 -11.68 12.48 -25.93
C ALA A 158 -12.99 12.20 -25.17
N ALA A 159 -12.93 11.47 -24.04
CA ALA A 159 -14.08 11.23 -23.18
C ALA A 159 -14.62 12.54 -22.57
N ASN A 160 -13.75 13.43 -22.12
CA ASN A 160 -14.14 14.74 -21.58
C ASN A 160 -14.82 15.61 -22.65
N VAL A 161 -14.30 15.62 -23.88
CA VAL A 161 -14.91 16.32 -25.03
C VAL A 161 -16.28 15.73 -25.36
N ALA A 162 -16.42 14.41 -25.38
CA ALA A 162 -17.69 13.73 -25.61
C ALA A 162 -18.73 14.01 -24.51
N ALA A 163 -18.29 14.32 -23.29
CA ALA A 163 -19.15 14.63 -22.15
C ALA A 163 -19.46 16.13 -22.00
N ILE A 164 -18.99 16.99 -22.92
CA ILE A 164 -19.27 18.43 -22.85
C ILE A 164 -20.79 18.63 -22.93
N THR A 165 -21.31 19.38 -21.96
CA THR A 165 -22.67 19.93 -22.01
C THR A 165 -22.64 21.42 -21.70
N VAL A 166 -23.60 22.17 -22.25
CA VAL A 166 -23.69 23.63 -22.08
C VAL A 166 -25.14 24.05 -21.83
N ALA A 167 -25.32 25.03 -20.95
CA ALA A 167 -26.65 25.53 -20.59
C ALA A 167 -26.92 26.88 -21.28
N VAL A 168 -28.08 27.00 -21.93
CA VAL A 168 -28.60 28.24 -22.55
C VAL A 168 -30.09 28.28 -22.30
N ASP A 169 -30.60 29.38 -21.74
CA ASP A 169 -32.03 29.58 -21.44
C ASP A 169 -32.71 28.38 -20.76
N ASP A 170 -32.10 27.89 -19.67
CA ASP A 170 -32.53 26.72 -18.89
C ASP A 170 -32.56 25.37 -19.67
N MET A 171 -32.04 25.33 -20.89
CA MET A 171 -31.86 24.12 -21.70
C MET A 171 -30.40 23.65 -21.68
N VAL A 172 -30.19 22.35 -21.54
CA VAL A 172 -28.85 21.74 -21.53
C VAL A 172 -28.60 21.02 -22.86
N PHE A 173 -27.66 21.53 -23.62
CA PHE A 173 -27.27 21.00 -24.92
C PHE A 173 -26.04 20.11 -24.81
N ASP A 174 -25.98 19.07 -25.63
CA ASP A 174 -24.73 18.35 -25.90
C ASP A 174 -23.75 19.28 -26.63
N GLY A 175 -22.50 19.30 -26.18
CA GLY A 175 -21.44 20.15 -26.71
C GLY A 175 -20.25 19.37 -27.27
N ASP A 176 -20.41 18.07 -27.51
CA ASP A 176 -19.40 17.26 -28.21
C ASP A 176 -19.17 17.75 -29.66
N GLU A 177 -18.14 17.23 -30.32
CA GLU A 177 -17.76 17.68 -31.68
C GLU A 177 -18.88 17.48 -32.72
N VAL A 178 -19.66 16.41 -32.57
CA VAL A 178 -20.78 16.10 -33.46
C VAL A 178 -21.91 17.11 -33.26
N SER A 179 -22.25 17.42 -32.02
CA SER A 179 -23.29 18.37 -31.65
C SER A 179 -22.91 19.78 -32.06
N GLN A 180 -21.66 20.21 -31.83
CA GLN A 180 -21.14 21.48 -32.35
C GLN A 180 -21.27 21.56 -33.88
N SER A 181 -20.90 20.50 -34.60
CA SER A 181 -21.03 20.45 -36.06
C SER A 181 -22.51 20.56 -36.51
N ARG A 182 -23.42 19.90 -35.78
CA ARG A 182 -24.87 19.99 -36.04
C ARG A 182 -25.42 21.38 -35.75
N MET A 183 -25.01 22.00 -34.64
CA MET A 183 -25.43 23.36 -34.26
C MET A 183 -24.95 24.37 -35.29
N ALA A 184 -23.66 24.34 -35.65
CA ALA A 184 -23.09 25.22 -36.65
C ALA A 184 -23.81 25.08 -38.00
N ARG A 185 -24.13 23.86 -38.42
CA ARG A 185 -24.90 23.62 -39.65
C ARG A 185 -26.32 24.15 -39.57
N ALA A 186 -27.01 23.99 -38.44
CA ALA A 186 -28.34 24.53 -38.24
C ALA A 186 -28.32 26.07 -38.28
N VAL A 187 -27.39 26.70 -37.58
CA VAL A 187 -27.19 28.16 -37.57
C VAL A 187 -26.92 28.72 -38.97
N LEU A 188 -26.19 27.98 -39.82
CA LEU A 188 -25.93 28.41 -41.22
C LEU A 188 -27.17 28.35 -42.12
N LEU A 189 -28.15 27.51 -41.79
CA LEU A 189 -29.33 27.27 -42.62
C LEU A 189 -30.58 28.01 -42.12
N MET A 190 -30.65 28.33 -40.83
CA MET A 190 -31.76 29.03 -40.20
C MET A 190 -31.65 30.55 -40.43
N SER A 191 -32.78 31.20 -40.68
CA SER A 191 -32.92 32.64 -40.51
C SER A 191 -33.13 33.02 -39.05
N ASP A 192 -32.99 34.30 -38.70
CA ASP A 192 -33.11 34.78 -37.32
C ASP A 192 -34.50 34.53 -36.70
N THR A 193 -35.53 34.35 -37.53
CA THR A 193 -36.90 34.07 -37.08
C THR A 193 -37.27 32.59 -37.08
N ASP A 194 -36.39 31.72 -37.59
CA ASP A 194 -36.68 30.29 -37.67
C ASP A 194 -36.49 29.60 -36.32
N THR A 195 -37.30 28.57 -36.09
CA THR A 195 -37.13 27.60 -35.01
C THR A 195 -36.91 26.21 -35.60
N GLN A 196 -36.22 25.36 -34.85
CA GLN A 196 -35.93 23.98 -35.26
C GLN A 196 -36.14 23.06 -34.05
N LEU A 197 -36.71 21.87 -34.28
CA LEU A 197 -36.74 20.83 -33.25
C LEU A 197 -35.32 20.32 -32.97
N TRP A 198 -34.96 20.30 -31.70
CA TRP A 198 -33.65 19.88 -31.22
C TRP A 198 -33.78 18.88 -30.08
N VAL A 199 -32.83 17.95 -30.01
CA VAL A 199 -32.74 16.97 -28.91
C VAL A 199 -31.68 17.48 -27.94
N LEU A 200 -32.08 17.72 -26.69
CA LEU A 200 -31.20 18.17 -25.61
C LEU A 200 -30.41 16.99 -25.01
N ALA A 201 -29.43 17.29 -24.15
CA ALA A 201 -28.56 16.30 -23.50
C ALA A 201 -29.35 15.32 -22.60
N ASN A 202 -30.51 15.74 -22.10
CA ASN A 202 -31.41 14.89 -21.32
C ASN A 202 -32.37 14.05 -22.20
N ASN A 203 -32.20 14.10 -23.53
CA ASN A 203 -33.05 13.49 -24.57
C ASN A 203 -34.43 14.13 -24.76
N ASP A 204 -34.72 15.26 -24.13
CA ASP A 204 -35.95 16.00 -24.41
C ASP A 204 -35.89 16.66 -25.80
N ILE A 205 -37.04 16.72 -26.47
CA ILE A 205 -37.17 17.38 -27.77
C ILE A 205 -37.84 18.74 -27.55
N VAL A 206 -37.16 19.82 -27.94
CA VAL A 206 -37.62 21.20 -27.77
C VAL A 206 -37.46 22.00 -29.06
N GLU A 207 -38.25 23.05 -29.23
CA GLU A 207 -38.03 24.02 -30.29
C GLU A 207 -36.97 25.04 -29.84
N VAL A 208 -35.92 25.20 -30.63
CA VAL A 208 -34.83 26.15 -30.35
C VAL A 208 -34.71 27.18 -31.45
N THR A 209 -34.28 28.38 -31.07
CA THR A 209 -34.00 29.48 -32.00
C THR A 209 -32.58 29.41 -32.56
N CYS A 210 -32.33 30.12 -33.66
CA CYS A 210 -30.98 30.29 -34.21
C CYS A 210 -30.01 30.90 -33.17
N GLU A 211 -30.48 31.87 -32.37
CA GLU A 211 -29.67 32.52 -31.34
C GLU A 211 -29.24 31.53 -30.24
N GLN A 212 -30.15 30.68 -29.76
CA GLN A 212 -29.86 29.69 -28.73
C GLN A 212 -28.83 28.66 -29.21
N LEU A 213 -28.96 28.15 -30.43
CA LEU A 213 -27.99 27.24 -31.04
C LEU A 213 -26.62 27.90 -31.23
N LYS A 214 -26.59 29.18 -31.61
CA LYS A 214 -25.33 29.93 -31.74
C LYS A 214 -24.64 30.11 -30.39
N GLN A 215 -25.37 30.48 -29.34
CA GLN A 215 -24.82 30.62 -27.99
C GLN A 215 -24.31 29.28 -27.47
N ALA A 216 -25.10 28.20 -27.60
CA ALA A 216 -24.69 26.86 -27.20
C ALA A 216 -23.42 26.41 -27.94
N CYS A 217 -23.35 26.63 -29.25
CA CYS A 217 -22.17 26.28 -30.05
C CYS A 217 -20.91 27.04 -29.61
N VAL A 218 -21.03 28.33 -29.29
CA VAL A 218 -19.89 29.14 -28.80
C VAL A 218 -19.41 28.65 -27.43
N LEU A 219 -20.33 28.39 -26.49
CA LEU A 219 -19.99 27.87 -25.17
C LEU A 219 -19.32 26.48 -25.26
N ALA A 220 -19.80 25.61 -26.16
CA ALA A 220 -19.24 24.29 -26.35
C ALA A 220 -17.80 24.36 -26.91
N ALA A 221 -17.56 25.22 -27.91
CA ALA A 221 -16.24 25.45 -28.47
C ALA A 221 -15.25 26.04 -27.45
N GLN A 222 -15.72 26.91 -26.55
CA GLN A 222 -14.91 27.44 -25.45
C GLN A 222 -14.49 26.33 -24.48
N LYS A 223 -15.44 25.52 -23.99
CA LYS A 223 -15.15 24.37 -23.12
C LYS A 223 -14.21 23.36 -23.76
N GLN A 224 -14.38 23.08 -25.06
CA GLN A 224 -13.46 22.21 -25.79
C GLN A 224 -12.04 22.81 -25.87
N SER A 225 -11.93 24.12 -26.10
CA SER A 225 -10.64 24.81 -26.16
C SER A 225 -9.91 24.76 -24.82
N GLU A 226 -10.63 24.90 -23.69
CA GLU A 226 -10.08 24.74 -22.34
C GLU A 226 -9.45 23.35 -22.16
N LEU A 227 -10.16 22.28 -22.55
CA LEU A 227 -9.65 20.90 -22.49
C LEU A 227 -8.45 20.61 -23.39
N TRP A 228 -8.14 21.48 -24.36
CA TRP A 228 -7.03 21.29 -25.30
C TRP A 228 -5.76 22.05 -24.91
N VAL A 229 -5.87 23.02 -24.01
CA VAL A 229 -4.74 23.84 -23.52
C VAL A 229 -4.20 23.32 -22.18
N GLU A 230 -4.95 22.46 -21.49
CA GLU A 230 -4.48 21.65 -20.35
C GLU A 230 -3.43 20.60 -20.75
#